data_AF-A0A806TLD6-F1
#
_entry.id   AF-A0A806TLD6-F1
#
_cell.length_a   1.000
_cell.length_b   1.000
_cell.length_c   1.000
_cell.angle_alpha   90.00
_cell.angle_beta   90.00
_cell.angle_gamma   90.00
#
_symmetry.space_group_name_H-M   'P 1'
#
loop_
_entity.id
_entity.type
_entity.pdbx_description
1 polymer ?
#
loop_
_entity_poly.entity_id
_entity_poly.type
_entity_poly.pdbx_seq_one_letter_code
_entity_poly.pdbx_strand_id
1 'polypeptide(L)'
;MKIVSKKILYKDAWQSIGRSPGRFIALVLLMLLGTFSFVGLKITGPDMRQTGLNYFNQTHLADMTVTSAYGLNQADQKTIADQARVKTVNYGYFTDAKIKGITNGIRVFSNSGSLSQYKVVAGRLAKTDTEIALNNTLKGTYHLGETITLQDGTGLAKTKFKVVGFVKSAEFINHNDFGQTSVGTGQLSGFGVTTKRAFSLTEYNLARISYRDTAKLNAYSNAYTKLMNKRQATLLKDLNQHRAAKYQAAKASLSTALINQDTNALDAASVDATLTLVEDFLTSHGLTAVREQSTTANPVLVDFPV
;
A
#
# COMPACT_ATOMS: atom_id res chain seq x y z
N MET A 1 -68.37 28.84 8.92
CA MET A 1 -67.04 28.29 9.24
C MET A 1 -66.07 29.47 9.36
N LYS A 2 -65.68 29.90 10.57
CA LYS A 2 -64.77 31.06 10.72
C LYS A 2 -63.37 30.67 10.25
N ILE A 3 -62.88 31.32 9.21
CA ILE A 3 -61.50 31.19 8.74
C ILE A 3 -60.61 31.77 9.83
N VAL A 4 -59.95 30.92 10.61
CA VAL A 4 -59.00 31.37 11.63
C VAL A 4 -57.84 32.06 10.91
N SER A 5 -57.59 33.32 11.28
CA SER A 5 -56.47 34.09 10.72
C SER A 5 -55.15 33.41 11.04
N LYS A 6 -54.28 33.25 10.05
CA LYS A 6 -52.93 32.66 10.21
C LYS A 6 -52.18 33.28 11.40
N LYS A 7 -52.34 34.58 11.62
CA LYS A 7 -51.71 35.31 12.74
C LYS A 7 -52.13 34.81 14.12
N ILE A 8 -53.39 34.39 14.28
CA ILE A 8 -53.92 33.89 15.55
C ILE A 8 -53.33 32.51 15.84
N LEU A 9 -53.25 31.62 14.84
CA LEU A 9 -52.66 30.28 14.99
C LEU A 9 -51.18 30.33 15.38
N TYR A 10 -50.39 31.21 14.73
CA TYR A 10 -48.99 31.38 15.11
C TYR A 10 -48.85 31.95 16.53
N LYS A 11 -49.69 32.91 16.93
CA LYS A 11 -49.67 33.48 18.28
C LYS A 11 -49.96 32.42 19.35
N ASP A 12 -50.95 31.57 19.12
CA ASP A 12 -51.30 30.47 20.03
C ASP A 12 -50.18 29.42 20.09
N ALA A 13 -49.52 29.12 18.97
CA ALA A 13 -48.36 28.22 18.93
C ALA A 13 -47.18 28.77 19.77
N TRP A 14 -46.83 30.05 19.60
CA TRP A 14 -45.77 30.68 20.39
C TRP A 14 -46.11 30.77 21.88
N GLN A 15 -47.36 31.05 22.24
CA GLN A 15 -47.80 31.03 23.63
C GLN A 15 -47.75 29.64 24.26
N SER A 16 -48.07 28.59 23.49
CA SER A 16 -48.02 27.21 24.01
C SER A 16 -46.59 26.74 24.27
N ILE A 17 -45.62 27.14 23.46
CA ILE A 17 -44.18 26.92 23.71
C ILE A 17 -43.75 27.55 25.05
N GLY A 18 -44.19 28.79 25.32
CA GLY A 18 -43.87 29.50 26.55
C GLY A 18 -44.48 28.90 27.83
N ARG A 19 -45.54 28.08 27.73
CA ARG A 19 -46.17 27.43 28.90
C ARG A 19 -45.43 26.18 29.39
N SER A 20 -44.57 25.56 28.58
CA SER A 20 -43.78 24.38 28.97
C SER A 20 -42.39 24.38 28.33
N PRO A 21 -41.51 25.30 28.76
CA PRO A 21 -40.19 25.47 28.12
C PRO A 21 -39.32 24.21 28.21
N GLY A 22 -39.41 23.45 29.31
CA GLY A 22 -38.65 22.21 29.48
C GLY A 22 -38.99 21.13 28.46
N ARG A 23 -40.29 20.94 28.16
CA ARG A 23 -40.74 19.96 27.15
C ARG A 23 -40.35 20.38 25.74
N PHE A 24 -40.49 21.68 25.43
CA PHE A 24 -40.08 22.20 24.14
C PHE A 24 -38.56 22.05 23.91
N ILE A 25 -37.75 22.43 24.90
CA ILE A 25 -36.29 22.28 24.83
C ILE A 25 -35.90 20.81 24.68
N ALA A 26 -36.54 19.90 25.43
CA ALA A 26 -36.28 18.46 25.30
C ALA A 26 -36.55 17.94 23.88
N LEU A 27 -37.67 18.35 23.26
CA LEU A 27 -38.01 17.96 21.88
C LEU A 27 -37.01 18.55 20.87
N VAL A 28 -36.62 19.81 21.03
CA VAL A 28 -35.62 20.46 20.18
C VAL A 28 -34.27 19.76 20.30
N LEU A 29 -33.81 19.44 21.51
CA LEU A 29 -32.55 18.73 21.73
C LEU A 29 -32.58 17.31 21.14
N LEU A 30 -33.71 16.61 21.24
CA LEU A 30 -33.88 15.28 20.65
C LEU A 30 -33.85 15.34 19.12
N MET A 31 -34.53 16.31 18.50
CA MET A 31 -34.47 16.53 17.05
C MET A 31 -33.08 16.99 16.58
N LEU A 32 -32.42 17.86 17.36
CA LEU A 32 -31.07 18.33 17.08
C LEU A 32 -30.09 17.17 17.12
N LEU A 33 -30.16 16.31 18.14
CA LEU A 33 -29.28 15.14 18.23
C LEU A 33 -29.47 14.18 17.05
N GLY A 34 -30.72 13.91 16.66
CA GLY A 34 -31.04 13.05 15.52
C GLY A 34 -30.52 13.61 14.20
N THR A 35 -30.78 14.89 13.93
CA THR A 35 -30.33 15.54 12.69
C THR A 35 -28.81 15.74 12.64
N PHE A 36 -28.20 16.14 13.75
CA PHE A 36 -26.74 16.25 13.90
C PHE A 36 -26.05 14.91 13.59
N SER A 37 -26.54 13.83 14.18
CA SER A 37 -25.97 12.50 13.97
C SER A 37 -26.10 12.04 12.51
N PHE A 38 -27.26 12.25 11.89
CA PHE A 38 -27.50 11.89 10.49
C PHE A 38 -26.62 12.68 9.52
N VAL A 39 -26.55 14.00 9.68
CA VAL A 39 -25.72 14.87 8.82
C VAL A 39 -24.23 14.57 9.03
N GLY A 40 -23.80 14.38 10.28
CA GLY A 40 -22.43 14.01 10.63
C GLY A 40 -21.97 12.74 9.92
N LEU A 41 -22.78 11.67 9.99
CA LEU A 41 -22.46 10.41 9.31
C LEU A 41 -22.41 10.58 7.77
N LYS A 42 -23.35 11.36 7.21
CA LYS A 42 -23.45 11.58 5.76
C LYS A 42 -22.27 12.35 5.19
N ILE A 43 -21.72 13.34 5.92
CA ILE A 43 -20.63 14.19 5.43
C ILE A 43 -19.24 13.60 5.69
N THR A 44 -19.11 12.73 6.69
CA THR A 44 -17.82 12.11 7.05
C THR A 44 -17.20 11.35 5.88
N GLY A 45 -17.99 10.56 5.14
CA GLY A 45 -17.50 9.78 4.01
C GLY A 45 -16.88 10.64 2.88
N PRO A 46 -17.62 11.61 2.32
CA PRO A 46 -17.09 12.55 1.33
C PRO A 46 -15.86 13.32 1.80
N ASP A 47 -15.84 13.80 3.05
CA ASP A 47 -14.73 14.58 3.60
C ASP A 47 -13.44 13.76 3.75
N MET A 48 -13.56 12.52 4.24
CA MET A 48 -12.44 11.57 4.30
C MET A 48 -11.87 11.27 2.91
N ARG A 49 -12.73 11.07 1.90
CA ARG A 49 -12.29 10.83 0.51
C ARG A 49 -11.57 12.04 -0.06
N GLN A 50 -12.07 13.25 0.17
CA GLN A 50 -11.41 14.47 -0.30
C GLN A 50 -10.04 14.65 0.36
N THR A 51 -9.94 14.38 1.66
CA THR A 51 -8.66 14.38 2.39
C THR A 51 -7.69 13.36 1.81
N GLY A 52 -8.16 12.15 1.49
CA GLY A 52 -7.36 11.11 0.83
C GLY A 52 -6.85 11.55 -0.54
N LEU A 53 -7.72 12.08 -1.41
CA LEU A 53 -7.35 12.59 -2.73
C LEU A 53 -6.32 13.72 -2.65
N ASN A 54 -6.52 14.66 -1.73
CA ASN A 54 -5.57 15.74 -1.50
C ASN A 54 -4.19 15.20 -1.09
N TYR A 55 -4.16 14.20 -0.22
CA TYR A 55 -2.91 13.56 0.21
C TYR A 55 -2.23 12.82 -0.95
N PHE A 56 -2.96 12.06 -1.76
CA PHE A 56 -2.40 11.36 -2.93
C PHE A 56 -1.81 12.31 -3.96
N ASN A 57 -2.50 13.42 -4.23
CA ASN A 57 -2.04 14.46 -5.15
C ASN A 57 -0.78 15.15 -4.62
N GLN A 58 -0.73 15.51 -3.33
CA GLN A 58 0.45 16.14 -2.73
C GLN A 58 1.70 15.25 -2.80
N THR A 59 1.53 13.94 -2.61
CA THR A 59 2.65 12.97 -2.66
C THR A 59 2.94 12.42 -4.05
N HIS A 60 2.19 12.82 -5.08
CA HIS A 60 2.24 12.23 -6.42
C HIS A 60 2.18 10.69 -6.38
N LEU A 61 1.19 10.14 -5.67
CA LEU A 61 1.05 8.69 -5.49
C LEU A 61 1.02 7.97 -6.85
N ALA A 62 1.75 6.86 -6.95
CA ALA A 62 1.70 6.02 -8.14
C ALA A 62 0.31 5.39 -8.32
N ASP A 63 -0.15 5.30 -9.56
CA ASP A 63 -1.41 4.65 -9.91
C ASP A 63 -1.28 3.12 -9.82
N MET A 64 -0.08 2.61 -10.12
CA MET A 64 0.21 1.18 -10.10
C MET A 64 1.64 0.92 -9.61
N THR A 65 1.79 -0.13 -8.80
CA THR A 65 3.09 -0.62 -8.34
C THR A 65 3.28 -2.06 -8.78
N VAL A 66 4.41 -2.35 -9.42
CA VAL A 66 4.82 -3.68 -9.87
C VAL A 66 6.02 -4.11 -9.06
N THR A 67 5.93 -5.28 -8.43
CA THR A 67 7.01 -5.90 -7.67
C THR A 67 7.45 -7.20 -8.35
N SER A 68 8.71 -7.58 -8.17
CA SER A 68 9.26 -8.82 -8.73
C SER A 68 10.29 -9.44 -7.81
N ALA A 69 10.08 -10.68 -7.37
CA ALA A 69 11.06 -11.40 -6.54
C ALA A 69 12.40 -11.61 -7.27
N TYR A 70 12.36 -11.79 -8.60
CA TYR A 70 13.54 -12.08 -9.44
C TYR A 70 14.09 -10.85 -10.16
N GLY A 71 13.65 -9.65 -9.79
CA GLY A 71 13.99 -8.42 -10.50
C GLY A 71 13.17 -8.19 -11.78
N LEU A 72 13.31 -6.98 -12.31
CA LEU A 72 12.70 -6.43 -13.52
C LEU A 72 13.84 -6.19 -14.50
N ASN A 73 13.99 -7.10 -15.46
CA ASN A 73 15.05 -7.00 -16.46
C ASN A 73 14.72 -5.91 -17.49
N GLN A 74 15.63 -5.67 -18.44
CA GLN A 74 15.43 -4.64 -19.46
C GLN A 74 14.19 -4.87 -20.33
N ALA A 75 13.82 -6.14 -20.59
CA ALA A 75 12.59 -6.48 -21.32
C ALA A 75 11.33 -6.11 -20.51
N ASP A 76 11.27 -6.49 -19.22
CA ASP A 76 10.19 -6.12 -18.30
C ASP A 76 10.06 -4.59 -18.21
N GLN A 77 11.19 -3.88 -18.10
CA GLN A 77 11.21 -2.42 -18.05
C GLN A 77 10.65 -1.81 -19.34
N LYS A 78 11.01 -2.36 -20.50
CA LYS A 78 10.47 -1.92 -21.79
C LYS A 78 8.96 -2.17 -21.89
N THR A 79 8.49 -3.36 -21.51
CA THR A 79 7.05 -3.70 -21.51
C THR A 79 6.24 -2.75 -20.62
N ILE A 80 6.78 -2.38 -19.45
CA ILE A 80 6.16 -1.40 -18.56
C ILE A 80 6.13 0.00 -19.21
N ALA A 81 7.25 0.43 -19.79
CA ALA A 81 7.36 1.77 -20.39
C ALA A 81 6.50 1.94 -21.65
N ASP A 82 6.35 0.89 -22.45
CA ASP A 82 5.58 0.89 -23.70
C ASP A 82 4.06 0.83 -23.48
N GLN A 83 3.61 0.63 -22.24
CA GLN A 83 2.18 0.60 -21.97
C GLN A 83 1.49 1.90 -22.37
N ALA A 84 0.31 1.76 -22.97
CA ALA A 84 -0.47 2.89 -23.45
C ALA A 84 -0.74 3.90 -22.31
N ARG A 85 -0.45 5.18 -22.57
CA ARG A 85 -0.69 6.32 -21.67
C ARG A 85 0.16 6.35 -20.40
N VAL A 86 1.23 5.56 -20.29
CA VAL A 86 2.22 5.77 -19.22
C VAL A 86 2.80 7.19 -19.31
N LYS A 87 2.86 7.87 -18.16
CA LYS A 87 3.42 9.21 -18.02
C LYS A 87 4.85 9.13 -17.51
N THR A 88 5.03 8.45 -16.38
CA THR A 88 6.30 8.34 -15.66
C THR A 88 6.39 6.96 -15.02
N VAL A 89 7.58 6.35 -15.10
CA VAL A 89 7.92 5.13 -14.37
C VAL A 89 9.11 5.42 -13.47
N ASN A 90 9.03 5.03 -12.19
CA ASN A 90 10.11 5.15 -11.23
C ASN A 90 10.47 3.75 -10.73
N TYR A 91 11.64 3.28 -11.18
CA TYR A 91 12.21 2.02 -10.71
C TYR A 91 12.96 2.23 -9.40
N GLY A 92 12.87 1.22 -8.54
CA GLY A 92 13.53 1.20 -7.25
C GLY A 92 13.82 -0.21 -6.78
N TYR A 93 14.38 -0.26 -5.58
CA TYR A 93 14.66 -1.49 -4.85
C TYR A 93 13.83 -1.54 -3.58
N PHE A 94 13.46 -2.73 -3.17
CA PHE A 94 13.04 -3.01 -1.81
C PHE A 94 13.66 -4.31 -1.31
N THR A 95 13.80 -4.46 -0.01
CA THR A 95 14.16 -5.73 0.61
C THR A 95 13.58 -5.77 2.01
N ASP A 96 13.29 -6.96 2.48
CA ASP A 96 12.78 -7.15 3.83
C ASP A 96 13.97 -7.45 4.74
N ALA A 97 14.06 -6.77 5.87
CA ALA A 97 15.15 -6.89 6.81
C ALA A 97 14.63 -6.85 8.24
N LYS A 98 15.35 -7.49 9.16
CA LYS A 98 15.05 -7.47 10.59
C LYS A 98 15.96 -6.48 11.30
N ILE A 99 15.41 -5.61 12.15
CA ILE A 99 16.25 -4.79 13.02
C ILE A 99 16.75 -5.66 14.17
N LYS A 100 18.07 -5.71 14.40
CA LYS A 100 18.68 -6.48 15.49
C LYS A 100 18.06 -6.08 16.83
N GLY A 101 17.52 -7.06 17.56
CA GLY A 101 16.86 -6.86 18.85
C GLY A 101 15.33 -6.81 18.79
N ILE A 102 14.73 -6.85 17.60
CA ILE A 102 13.28 -6.95 17.40
C ILE A 102 12.95 -8.18 16.55
N THR A 103 11.83 -8.84 16.85
CA THR A 103 11.39 -10.06 16.16
C THR A 103 10.76 -9.78 14.79
N ASN A 104 10.09 -8.63 14.65
CA ASN A 104 9.33 -8.30 13.44
C ASN A 104 10.23 -7.67 12.35
N GLY A 105 9.96 -8.03 11.10
CA GLY A 105 10.63 -7.47 9.94
C GLY A 105 10.19 -6.04 9.62
N ILE A 106 11.02 -5.32 8.86
CA ILE A 106 10.71 -4.05 8.21
C ILE A 106 11.04 -4.16 6.72
N ARG A 107 10.29 -3.45 5.88
CA ARG A 107 10.60 -3.35 4.45
C ARG A 107 11.42 -2.11 4.19
N VAL A 108 12.63 -2.29 3.67
CA VAL A 108 13.53 -1.19 3.33
C VAL A 108 13.36 -0.89 1.85
N PHE A 109 12.94 0.34 1.54
CA PHE A 109 12.78 0.85 0.18
C PHE A 109 13.95 1.76 -0.21
N SER A 110 14.33 1.73 -1.47
CA SER A 110 15.06 2.84 -2.06
C SER A 110 14.14 4.04 -2.23
N ASN A 111 14.68 5.25 -2.10
CA ASN A 111 13.93 6.49 -2.32
C ASN A 111 13.13 6.46 -3.64
N SER A 112 11.87 6.89 -3.57
CA SER A 112 10.85 6.72 -4.61
C SER A 112 10.95 7.75 -5.74
N GLY A 113 11.69 8.84 -5.55
CA GLY A 113 11.96 9.84 -6.58
C GLY A 113 10.80 10.80 -6.80
N SER A 114 10.21 10.77 -7.99
CA SER A 114 9.14 11.70 -8.42
C SER A 114 7.73 11.17 -8.13
N LEU A 115 7.57 9.86 -7.96
CA LEU A 115 6.29 9.22 -7.64
C LEU A 115 6.30 8.69 -6.21
N SER A 116 5.13 8.67 -5.57
CA SER A 116 4.94 8.19 -4.19
C SER A 116 5.95 8.79 -3.21
N GLN A 117 6.02 10.11 -3.20
CA GLN A 117 6.99 10.85 -2.38
C GLN A 117 6.72 10.66 -0.89
N TYR A 118 7.80 10.53 -0.12
CA TYR A 118 7.73 10.41 1.32
C TYR A 118 7.58 11.76 1.99
N LYS A 119 6.60 11.89 2.89
CA LYS A 119 6.42 13.07 3.74
C LYS A 119 7.31 12.96 4.97
N VAL A 120 8.30 13.83 5.09
CA VAL A 120 9.16 13.90 6.27
C VAL A 120 8.38 14.50 7.45
N VAL A 121 8.35 13.78 8.57
CA VAL A 121 7.73 14.23 9.83
C VAL A 121 8.78 14.80 10.78
N ALA A 122 9.97 14.19 10.81
CA ALA A 122 11.10 14.67 11.59
C ALA A 122 12.41 14.29 10.90
N GLY A 123 13.44 15.13 11.04
CA GLY A 123 14.75 14.91 10.42
C GLY A 123 14.71 15.10 8.90
N ARG A 124 15.25 14.14 8.15
CA ARG A 124 15.34 14.19 6.67
C ARG A 124 15.37 12.80 6.04
N LEU A 125 15.24 12.74 4.71
CA LEU A 125 15.54 11.53 3.95
C LEU A 125 17.04 11.20 3.95
N ALA A 126 17.33 9.91 3.75
CA ALA A 126 18.69 9.40 3.60
C ALA A 126 19.39 10.02 2.38
N LYS A 127 20.64 10.44 2.57
CA LYS A 127 21.50 11.01 1.51
C LYS A 127 22.67 10.08 1.15
N THR A 128 23.07 9.20 2.07
CA THR A 128 24.14 8.21 1.84
C THR A 128 23.60 6.77 1.87
N ASP A 129 24.46 5.82 1.55
CA ASP A 129 24.21 4.38 1.59
C ASP A 129 24.28 3.77 3.01
N THR A 130 24.59 4.59 4.02
CA THR A 130 24.64 4.22 5.45
C THR A 130 23.59 4.96 6.28
N GLU A 131 22.63 5.63 5.63
CA GLU A 131 21.58 6.39 6.28
C GLU A 131 20.20 5.77 5.96
N ILE A 132 19.28 5.86 6.92
CA ILE A 132 17.91 5.38 6.75
C ILE A 132 16.93 6.34 7.41
N ALA A 133 15.80 6.58 6.76
CA ALA A 133 14.64 7.22 7.37
C ALA A 133 13.59 6.14 7.66
N LEU A 134 13.08 6.08 8.88
CA LEU A 134 12.13 5.05 9.32
C LEU A 134 10.69 5.53 9.21
N ASN A 135 9.73 4.60 9.19
CA ASN A 135 8.32 4.93 9.34
C ASN A 135 8.08 5.71 10.65
N ASN A 136 7.21 6.72 10.61
CA ASN A 136 6.84 7.52 11.77
C ASN A 136 6.26 6.73 12.96
N THR A 137 5.65 5.56 12.77
CA THR A 137 5.18 4.68 13.86
C THR A 137 6.33 4.19 14.74
N LEU A 138 7.53 4.09 14.18
CA LEU A 138 8.75 3.66 14.87
C LEU A 138 9.43 4.79 15.66
N LYS A 139 8.91 6.02 15.61
CA LYS A 139 9.48 7.19 16.31
C LYS A 139 9.47 7.06 17.83
N GLY A 140 8.55 6.27 18.39
CA GLY A 140 8.52 6.00 19.84
C GLY A 140 9.57 4.98 20.29
N THR A 141 10.14 4.21 19.36
CA THR A 141 11.10 3.13 19.65
C THR A 141 12.53 3.52 19.30
N TYR A 142 12.72 4.32 18.25
CA TYR A 142 14.04 4.72 17.76
C TYR A 142 14.21 6.24 17.77
N HIS A 143 15.46 6.70 17.86
CA HIS A 143 15.78 8.12 17.92
C HIS A 143 16.56 8.60 16.69
N LEU A 144 16.44 9.89 16.37
CA LEU A 144 17.27 10.51 15.35
C LEU A 144 18.75 10.47 15.77
N GLY A 145 19.61 10.04 14.86
CA GLY A 145 21.05 9.92 15.06
C GLY A 145 21.50 8.54 15.56
N GLU A 146 20.58 7.69 16.01
CA GLU A 146 20.86 6.34 16.46
C GLU A 146 21.30 5.45 15.29
N THR A 147 22.15 4.44 15.56
CA THR A 147 22.56 3.46 14.56
C THR A 147 21.85 2.13 14.79
N ILE A 148 21.08 1.69 13.81
CA ILE A 148 20.43 0.39 13.80
C ILE A 148 21.23 -0.61 12.96
N THR A 149 21.12 -1.89 13.29
CA THR A 149 21.69 -2.98 12.50
C THR A 149 20.56 -3.75 11.85
N LEU A 150 20.57 -3.82 10.52
CA LEU A 150 19.66 -4.61 9.72
C LEU A 150 20.29 -5.98 9.43
N GLN A 151 19.55 -7.03 9.75
CA GLN A 151 19.84 -8.43 9.50
C GLN A 151 18.89 -8.97 8.43
N ASP A 152 19.27 -10.05 7.76
CA ASP A 152 18.44 -10.75 6.76
C ASP A 152 18.03 -9.90 5.54
N GLY A 153 18.56 -8.67 5.41
CA GLY A 153 18.32 -7.76 4.29
C GLY A 153 19.09 -8.14 3.04
N THR A 154 18.62 -9.16 2.34
CA THR A 154 19.21 -9.64 1.08
C THR A 154 19.31 -8.48 0.08
N GLY A 155 20.49 -8.30 -0.51
CA GLY A 155 20.74 -7.22 -1.47
C GLY A 155 21.02 -5.84 -0.87
N LEU A 156 21.24 -5.70 0.45
CA LEU A 156 21.83 -4.49 1.04
C LEU A 156 23.36 -4.57 1.05
N ALA A 157 24.03 -3.49 0.62
CA ALA A 157 25.49 -3.41 0.59
C ALA A 157 26.10 -3.20 1.99
N LYS A 158 25.31 -2.71 2.95
CA LYS A 158 25.70 -2.42 4.33
C LYS A 158 24.62 -2.94 5.28
N THR A 159 25.02 -3.26 6.50
CA THR A 159 24.11 -3.74 7.55
C THR A 159 23.84 -2.71 8.64
N LYS A 160 24.73 -1.72 8.81
CA LYS A 160 24.58 -0.66 9.82
C LYS A 160 24.08 0.63 9.16
N PHE A 161 23.01 1.18 9.71
CA PHE A 161 22.39 2.41 9.20
C PHE A 161 22.13 3.40 10.31
N LYS A 162 22.46 4.66 10.07
CA LYS A 162 22.11 5.77 10.94
C LYS A 162 20.69 6.24 10.64
N VAL A 163 19.85 6.32 11.65
CA VAL A 163 18.49 6.86 11.57
C VAL A 163 18.58 8.37 11.41
N VAL A 164 18.18 8.91 10.26
CA VAL A 164 18.26 10.35 9.95
C VAL A 164 16.91 11.04 9.81
N GLY A 165 15.82 10.29 9.86
CA GLY A 165 14.49 10.85 9.75
C GLY A 165 13.37 9.86 10.05
N PHE A 166 12.18 10.43 10.24
CA PHE A 166 10.91 9.71 10.32
C PHE A 166 9.96 10.20 9.23
N VAL A 167 9.38 9.27 8.48
CA VAL A 167 8.61 9.57 7.27
C VAL A 167 7.24 8.88 7.27
N LYS A 168 6.33 9.44 6.49
CA LYS A 168 5.05 8.83 6.11
C LYS A 168 5.03 8.61 4.59
N SER A 169 4.31 7.58 4.14
CA SER A 169 4.09 7.29 2.73
C SER A 169 2.59 7.27 2.44
N ALA A 170 2.18 7.74 1.26
CA ALA A 170 0.81 7.56 0.78
C ALA A 170 0.52 6.14 0.28
N GLU A 171 1.56 5.31 0.11
CA GLU A 171 1.40 3.89 -0.25
C GLU A 171 0.89 3.05 0.93
N PHE A 172 1.06 3.53 2.16
CA PHE A 172 0.63 2.85 3.38
C PHE A 172 -0.36 3.72 4.15
N ILE A 173 -1.63 3.62 3.77
CA ILE A 173 -2.73 4.34 4.43
C ILE A 173 -3.03 3.73 5.80
N ASN A 174 -2.96 2.40 5.89
CA ASN A 174 -3.05 1.70 7.18
C ASN A 174 -1.71 1.79 7.91
N HIS A 175 -1.72 2.30 9.14
CA HIS A 175 -0.52 2.42 9.97
C HIS A 175 -0.16 1.14 10.73
N ASN A 176 -1.06 0.14 10.70
CA ASN A 176 -0.89 -1.14 11.41
C ASN A 176 -0.61 -2.32 10.46
N ASP A 177 -0.72 -2.10 9.15
CA ASP A 177 -0.47 -3.14 8.15
C ASP A 177 0.47 -2.62 7.06
N PHE A 178 1.68 -3.17 7.05
CA PHE A 178 2.70 -2.89 6.05
C PHE A 178 2.90 -4.05 5.07
N GLY A 179 2.09 -5.10 5.17
CA GLY A 179 2.15 -6.31 4.36
C GLY A 179 2.91 -7.47 5.00
N GLN A 180 2.87 -8.61 4.30
CA GLN A 180 3.53 -9.85 4.70
C GLN A 180 5.02 -9.85 4.29
N THR A 181 5.80 -10.68 5.00
CA THR A 181 7.22 -10.90 4.73
C THR A 181 7.63 -12.33 5.09
N SER A 182 8.66 -12.86 4.45
CA SER A 182 9.31 -14.12 4.87
C SER A 182 10.35 -13.91 5.98
N VAL A 183 10.61 -12.67 6.38
CA VAL A 183 11.62 -12.31 7.39
C VAL A 183 10.98 -12.08 8.76
N GLY A 184 11.47 -12.77 9.79
CA GLY A 184 10.99 -12.60 11.17
C GLY A 184 9.68 -13.35 11.43
N THR A 185 8.66 -12.64 11.90
CA THR A 185 7.37 -13.22 12.34
C THR A 185 6.35 -13.47 11.24
N GLY A 186 6.67 -13.17 9.97
CA GLY A 186 5.73 -13.27 8.85
C GLY A 186 5.06 -11.95 8.47
N GLN A 187 5.03 -10.97 9.37
CA GLN A 187 4.38 -9.67 9.17
C GLN A 187 5.37 -8.51 9.30
N LEU A 188 5.26 -7.52 8.41
CA LEU A 188 6.02 -6.29 8.50
C LEU A 188 5.48 -5.38 9.61
N SER A 189 6.38 -4.93 10.49
CA SER A 189 6.09 -3.95 11.54
C SER A 189 6.26 -2.49 11.11
N GLY A 190 6.82 -2.27 9.92
CA GLY A 190 7.08 -0.94 9.40
C GLY A 190 7.88 -0.98 8.10
N PHE A 191 8.30 0.21 7.68
CA PHE A 191 9.19 0.37 6.54
C PHE A 191 10.32 1.35 6.85
N GLY A 192 11.41 1.24 6.10
CA GLY A 192 12.51 2.20 6.08
C GLY A 192 12.77 2.67 4.65
N VAL A 193 13.41 3.83 4.52
CA VAL A 193 13.76 4.45 3.23
C VAL A 193 15.23 4.81 3.25
N THR A 194 15.99 4.29 2.29
CA THR A 194 17.41 4.59 2.09
C THR A 194 17.68 5.02 0.63
N THR A 195 18.93 5.29 0.29
CA THR A 195 19.32 5.64 -1.08
C THR A 195 19.39 4.40 -1.96
N LYS A 196 19.24 4.56 -3.28
CA LYS A 196 19.41 3.46 -4.25
C LYS A 196 20.79 2.79 -4.12
N ARG A 197 21.82 3.58 -3.80
CA ARG A 197 23.20 3.11 -3.59
C ARG A 197 23.38 2.16 -2.41
N ALA A 198 22.44 2.11 -1.47
CA ALA A 198 22.48 1.16 -0.36
C ALA A 198 22.21 -0.29 -0.80
N PHE A 199 21.68 -0.49 -2.01
CA PHE A 199 21.36 -1.81 -2.54
C PHE A 199 22.48 -2.30 -3.46
N SER A 200 22.84 -3.58 -3.34
CA SER A 200 23.81 -4.29 -4.17
C SER A 200 23.16 -5.12 -5.30
N LEU A 201 21.86 -4.90 -5.55
CA LEU A 201 21.09 -5.61 -6.56
C LEU A 201 21.30 -5.02 -7.96
N THR A 202 21.57 -5.89 -8.95
CA THR A 202 21.76 -5.49 -10.35
C THR A 202 20.44 -5.10 -11.03
N GLU A 203 19.36 -5.83 -10.77
CA GLU A 203 18.04 -5.59 -11.34
C GLU A 203 17.08 -4.95 -10.34
N TYR A 204 16.29 -3.97 -10.78
CA TYR A 204 15.24 -3.35 -9.96
C TYR A 204 14.17 -4.36 -9.62
N ASN A 205 13.64 -4.37 -8.40
CA ASN A 205 12.54 -5.27 -8.01
C ASN A 205 11.23 -4.51 -7.73
N LEU A 206 11.21 -3.20 -7.96
CA LEU A 206 10.06 -2.33 -7.78
C LEU A 206 9.94 -1.36 -8.95
N ALA A 207 8.74 -1.21 -9.50
CA ALA A 207 8.39 -0.17 -10.44
C ALA A 207 7.10 0.53 -10.01
N ARG A 208 7.16 1.85 -9.93
CA ARG A 208 6.01 2.72 -9.67
C ARG A 208 5.61 3.40 -10.97
N ILE A 209 4.34 3.34 -11.34
CA ILE A 209 3.83 3.78 -12.63
C ILE A 209 2.73 4.83 -12.41
N SER A 210 2.77 5.89 -13.21
CA SER A 210 1.67 6.86 -13.33
C SER A 210 1.19 6.93 -14.77
N TYR A 211 -0.10 7.13 -14.97
CA TYR A 211 -0.73 7.24 -16.28
C TYR A 211 -1.21 8.68 -16.53
N ARG A 212 -1.36 9.04 -17.80
CA ARG A 212 -1.78 10.40 -18.20
C ARG A 212 -3.29 10.61 -18.07
N ASP A 213 -4.07 9.54 -18.22
CA ASP A 213 -5.53 9.53 -18.26
C ASP A 213 -6.18 9.33 -16.89
N THR A 214 -5.41 8.91 -15.88
CA THR A 214 -5.84 8.80 -14.48
C THR A 214 -5.96 10.16 -13.78
N ALA A 215 -5.18 11.16 -14.21
CA ALA A 215 -5.10 12.49 -13.58
C ALA A 215 -6.45 13.26 -13.53
N LYS A 216 -7.41 12.90 -14.39
CA LYS A 216 -8.75 13.54 -14.43
C LYS A 216 -9.83 12.71 -13.72
N LEU A 217 -9.49 11.53 -13.21
CA LEU A 217 -10.42 10.61 -12.59
C LEU A 217 -10.30 10.69 -11.07
N ASN A 218 -11.43 10.54 -10.39
CA ASN A 218 -11.44 10.38 -8.93
C ASN A 218 -11.01 8.94 -8.60
N ALA A 219 -9.97 8.79 -7.77
CA ALA A 219 -9.44 7.49 -7.34
C ALA A 219 -10.47 6.59 -6.63
N TYR A 220 -11.52 7.19 -6.06
CA TYR A 220 -12.65 6.48 -5.42
C TYR A 220 -13.80 6.16 -6.38
N SER A 221 -13.69 6.49 -7.67
CA SER A 221 -14.75 6.25 -8.66
C SER A 221 -14.65 4.85 -9.27
N ASN A 222 -15.81 4.25 -9.56
CA ASN A 222 -15.89 2.98 -10.29
C ASN A 222 -15.21 3.04 -11.67
N ALA A 223 -15.20 4.21 -12.32
CA ALA A 223 -14.53 4.41 -13.59
C ALA A 223 -13.00 4.25 -13.47
N TYR A 224 -12.40 4.85 -12.44
CA TYR A 224 -10.98 4.68 -12.13
C TYR A 224 -10.65 3.22 -11.83
N THR A 225 -11.41 2.57 -10.95
CA THR A 225 -11.18 1.16 -10.59
C THR A 225 -11.25 0.24 -11.80
N LYS A 226 -12.26 0.38 -12.67
CA LYS A 226 -12.39 -0.45 -13.89
C LYS A 226 -11.22 -0.22 -14.85
N LEU A 227 -10.78 1.02 -15.02
CA LEU A 227 -9.64 1.35 -15.88
C LEU A 227 -8.36 0.73 -15.35
N MET A 228 -8.09 0.87 -14.05
CA MET A 228 -6.89 0.33 -13.42
C MET A 228 -6.86 -1.20 -13.42
N ASN A 229 -7.98 -1.86 -13.14
CA ASN A 229 -8.08 -3.32 -13.19
C ASN A 229 -7.81 -3.85 -14.61
N LYS A 230 -8.34 -3.18 -15.64
CA LYS A 230 -8.06 -3.55 -17.04
C LYS A 230 -6.57 -3.42 -17.36
N ARG A 231 -5.94 -2.29 -16.96
CA ARG A 231 -4.51 -2.05 -17.18
C ARG A 231 -3.63 -3.06 -16.45
N GLN A 232 -4.01 -3.40 -15.22
CA GLN A 232 -3.34 -4.43 -14.42
C GLN A 232 -3.39 -5.78 -15.13
N ALA A 233 -4.57 -6.21 -15.58
CA ALA A 233 -4.73 -7.48 -16.28
C ALA A 233 -3.90 -7.54 -17.57
N THR A 234 -3.88 -6.45 -18.34
CA THR A 234 -3.05 -6.36 -19.56
C THR A 234 -1.56 -6.41 -19.22
N LEU A 235 -1.09 -5.58 -18.27
CA LEU A 235 0.33 -5.57 -17.89
C LEU A 235 0.78 -6.93 -17.38
N LEU A 236 -0.05 -7.57 -16.55
CA LEU A 236 0.25 -8.87 -16.00
C LEU A 236 0.39 -9.92 -17.10
N LYS A 237 -0.53 -9.92 -18.07
CA LYS A 237 -0.47 -10.82 -19.22
C LYS A 237 0.83 -10.61 -20.01
N ASP A 238 1.17 -9.36 -20.32
CA ASP A 238 2.36 -9.03 -21.11
C ASP A 238 3.64 -9.44 -20.36
N LEU A 239 3.76 -9.08 -19.08
CA LEU A 239 4.90 -9.48 -18.25
C LEU A 239 5.01 -11.00 -18.09
N ASN A 240 3.89 -11.72 -17.96
CA ASN A 240 3.89 -13.17 -17.83
C ASN A 240 4.34 -13.88 -19.11
N GLN A 241 4.06 -13.31 -20.29
CA GLN A 241 4.57 -13.86 -21.56
C GLN A 241 6.10 -13.83 -21.60
N HIS A 242 6.73 -12.75 -21.12
CA HIS A 242 8.19 -12.67 -20.99
C HIS A 242 8.75 -13.56 -19.87
N ARG A 243 7.93 -13.87 -18.86
CA ARG A 243 8.34 -14.64 -17.67
C ARG A 243 8.13 -16.14 -17.78
N ALA A 244 7.34 -16.66 -18.73
CA ALA A 244 7.18 -18.10 -18.92
C ALA A 244 8.55 -18.80 -19.10
N ALA A 245 9.45 -18.21 -19.88
CA ALA A 245 10.83 -18.70 -20.02
C ALA A 245 11.65 -18.59 -18.72
N LYS A 246 11.51 -17.49 -17.97
CA LYS A 246 12.16 -17.31 -16.65
C LYS A 246 11.63 -18.29 -15.61
N TYR A 247 10.33 -18.56 -15.59
CA TYR A 247 9.69 -19.53 -14.69
C TYR A 247 10.25 -20.92 -14.94
N GLN A 248 10.36 -21.32 -16.22
CA GLN A 248 10.96 -22.61 -16.56
C GLN A 248 12.46 -22.66 -16.22
N ALA A 249 13.21 -21.58 -16.43
CA ALA A 249 14.62 -21.51 -16.04
C ALA A 249 14.84 -21.53 -14.51
N ALA A 250 13.97 -20.86 -13.75
CA ALA A 250 13.99 -20.86 -12.29
C ALA A 250 13.57 -22.24 -11.73
N LYS A 251 12.54 -22.87 -12.31
CA LYS A 251 12.12 -24.24 -12.00
C LYS A 251 13.26 -25.24 -12.29
N ALA A 252 13.92 -25.12 -13.44
CA ALA A 252 15.07 -25.93 -13.80
C ALA A 252 16.24 -25.74 -12.81
N SER A 253 16.59 -24.49 -12.50
CA SER A 253 17.69 -24.18 -11.57
C SER A 253 17.41 -24.65 -10.14
N LEU A 254 16.17 -24.53 -9.68
CA LEU A 254 15.74 -25.03 -8.37
C LEU A 254 15.73 -26.57 -8.34
N SER A 255 15.26 -27.23 -9.42
CA SER A 255 15.34 -28.69 -9.54
C SER A 255 16.78 -29.20 -9.55
N THR A 256 17.70 -28.54 -10.26
CA THR A 256 19.13 -28.87 -10.25
C THR A 256 19.77 -28.63 -8.88
N ALA A 257 19.39 -27.56 -8.18
CA ALA A 257 19.88 -27.28 -6.83
C ALA A 257 19.40 -28.32 -5.80
N LEU A 258 18.13 -28.75 -5.89
CA LEU A 258 17.56 -29.80 -5.04
C LEU A 258 18.19 -31.18 -5.33
N ILE A 259 18.42 -31.52 -6.60
CA ILE A 259 19.10 -32.76 -7.02
C ILE A 259 20.55 -32.80 -6.53
N ASN A 260 21.24 -31.66 -6.48
CA ASN A 260 22.63 -31.58 -6.01
C ASN A 260 22.75 -31.52 -4.48
N GLN A 261 21.67 -31.18 -3.75
CA GLN A 261 21.67 -31.09 -2.30
C GLN A 261 21.28 -32.42 -1.62
N ASP A 262 20.57 -33.30 -2.32
CA ASP A 262 20.27 -34.68 -1.90
C ASP A 262 21.02 -35.70 -2.77
N THR A 263 22.25 -36.05 -2.38
CA THR A 263 22.94 -37.27 -2.86
C THR A 263 22.38 -38.53 -2.20
N ASN A 264 21.07 -38.64 -2.04
CA ASN A 264 20.38 -39.89 -1.73
C ASN A 264 19.13 -39.97 -2.61
N ALA A 265 19.11 -40.98 -3.46
CA ALA A 265 18.12 -41.26 -4.49
C ALA A 265 16.67 -40.90 -4.11
N LEU A 266 16.22 -39.73 -4.57
CA LEU A 266 14.81 -39.38 -4.64
C LEU A 266 14.29 -39.91 -5.98
N ASP A 267 13.32 -40.82 -5.92
CA ASP A 267 12.66 -41.38 -7.11
C ASP A 267 11.93 -40.27 -7.90
N ALA A 268 11.64 -40.52 -9.19
CA ALA A 268 11.00 -39.54 -10.04
C ALA A 268 9.64 -39.05 -9.49
N ALA A 269 8.96 -39.87 -8.67
CA ALA A 269 7.68 -39.54 -8.04
C ALA A 269 7.83 -38.55 -6.86
N SER A 270 8.88 -38.66 -6.05
CA SER A 270 9.17 -37.71 -4.97
C SER A 270 9.63 -36.37 -5.53
N VAL A 271 10.39 -36.35 -6.64
CA VAL A 271 10.73 -35.11 -7.35
C VAL A 271 9.47 -34.41 -7.88
N ASP A 272 8.52 -35.15 -8.46
CA ASP A 272 7.27 -34.60 -8.99
C ASP A 272 6.32 -34.10 -7.87
N ALA A 273 6.25 -34.84 -6.75
CA ALA A 273 5.50 -34.41 -5.56
C ALA A 273 6.11 -33.14 -4.94
N THR A 274 7.44 -33.04 -4.90
CA THR A 274 8.15 -31.85 -4.41
C THR A 274 7.98 -30.67 -5.36
N LEU A 275 7.97 -30.90 -6.68
CA LEU A 275 7.66 -29.89 -7.69
C LEU A 275 6.20 -29.42 -7.62
N THR A 276 5.27 -30.31 -7.29
CA THR A 276 3.86 -29.98 -7.11
C THR A 276 3.65 -29.18 -5.82
N LEU A 277 4.33 -29.54 -4.73
CA LEU A 277 4.37 -28.75 -3.49
C LEU A 277 5.04 -27.39 -3.68
N VAL A 278 6.09 -27.33 -4.50
CA VAL A 278 6.69 -26.07 -4.93
C VAL A 278 5.68 -25.31 -5.79
N GLU A 279 4.98 -25.91 -6.74
CA GLU A 279 3.94 -25.23 -7.55
C GLU A 279 2.76 -24.74 -6.69
N ASP A 280 2.32 -25.49 -5.70
CA ASP A 280 1.30 -25.09 -4.73
C ASP A 280 1.84 -24.00 -3.79
N PHE A 281 3.10 -24.05 -3.39
CA PHE A 281 3.76 -23.00 -2.63
C PHE A 281 3.89 -21.73 -3.48
N LEU A 282 4.36 -21.84 -4.71
CA LEU A 282 4.47 -20.77 -5.69
C LEU A 282 3.08 -20.17 -5.97
N THR A 283 2.04 -20.98 -6.12
CA THR A 283 0.66 -20.51 -6.37
C THR A 283 0.04 -19.85 -5.13
N SER A 284 0.20 -20.44 -3.94
CA SER A 284 -0.26 -19.88 -2.66
C SER A 284 0.53 -18.64 -2.20
N HIS A 285 1.76 -18.48 -2.68
CA HIS A 285 2.65 -17.34 -2.40
C HIS A 285 2.76 -16.35 -3.58
N GLY A 286 1.94 -16.51 -4.64
CA GLY A 286 1.76 -15.51 -5.70
C GLY A 286 2.82 -15.49 -6.82
N LEU A 287 3.19 -16.65 -7.36
CA LEU A 287 4.12 -16.81 -8.48
C LEU A 287 3.46 -17.21 -9.81
N THR A 288 2.12 -17.32 -9.84
CA THR A 288 1.32 -17.17 -11.08
C THR A 288 0.72 -15.78 -11.27
N ALA A 289 0.86 -14.88 -10.30
CA ALA A 289 0.42 -13.50 -10.47
C ALA A 289 1.31 -12.58 -9.63
N VAL A 290 1.91 -11.58 -10.28
CA VAL A 290 2.42 -10.37 -9.64
C VAL A 290 1.49 -10.01 -8.48
N ARG A 291 1.96 -10.17 -7.24
CA ARG A 291 1.17 -9.81 -6.06
C ARG A 291 1.38 -8.32 -5.78
N GLU A 292 0.39 -7.57 -6.25
CA GLU A 292 -0.29 -6.46 -5.57
C GLU A 292 0.50 -5.72 -4.48
N GLN A 293 0.87 -4.48 -4.79
CA GLN A 293 0.35 -3.38 -3.99
C GLN A 293 -0.45 -2.50 -4.96
N SER A 294 -1.71 -2.89 -5.17
CA SER A 294 -2.68 -1.89 -5.56
C SER A 294 -2.73 -0.90 -4.40
N THR A 295 -2.26 0.32 -4.63
CA THR A 295 -2.67 1.48 -3.84
C THR A 295 -4.15 1.79 -4.12
N THR A 296 -5.01 0.78 -4.17
CA THR A 296 -6.44 0.96 -3.92
C THR A 296 -6.53 1.35 -2.46
N ALA A 297 -6.62 2.66 -2.27
CA ALA A 297 -7.13 3.27 -1.08
C ALA A 297 -8.59 2.84 -0.83
N ASN A 298 -8.84 1.56 -0.57
CA ASN A 298 -10.00 1.14 0.22
C ASN A 298 -9.97 -0.38 0.50
N PRO A 299 -10.16 -0.79 1.77
CA PRO A 299 -10.86 -2.04 2.02
C PRO A 299 -12.26 -1.91 1.43
N VAL A 300 -12.65 -2.90 0.62
CA VAL A 300 -14.04 -3.12 0.22
C VAL A 300 -14.82 -3.38 1.52
N LEU A 301 -15.59 -2.38 1.97
CA LEU A 301 -16.72 -2.67 2.85
C LEU A 301 -17.76 -3.35 1.97
N VAL A 302 -17.90 -4.66 2.19
CA VAL A 302 -18.99 -5.48 1.66
C VAL A 302 -20.27 -4.90 2.24
N ASP A 303 -21.10 -4.31 1.38
CA ASP A 303 -22.45 -3.87 1.74
C ASP A 303 -23.32 -5.12 1.82
N PHE A 304 -23.83 -5.44 3.02
CA PHE A 304 -24.88 -6.44 3.17
C PHE A 304 -26.20 -5.79 2.79
N PRO A 305 -27.02 -6.38 1.90
CA PRO A 305 -28.38 -5.91 1.72
C PRO A 305 -29.19 -6.20 2.98
N VAL A 306 -29.93 -5.20 3.45
CA VAL A 306 -31.09 -5.37 4.34
C VAL A 306 -32.19 -6.10 3.58
#